data_AF-A0A5S4GJ83-F1
#
_entry.id   AF-A0A5S4GJ83-F1
#
_cell.length_a   1.000
_cell.length_b   1.000
_cell.length_c   1.000
_cell.angle_alpha   90.00
_cell.angle_beta   90.00
_cell.angle_gamma   90.00
#
_symmetry.space_group_name_H-M   'P 1'
#
loop_
_entity.id
_entity.type
_entity.pdbx_description
1 polymer ?
#
loop_
_entity_poly.entity_id
_entity_poly.type
_entity_poly.pdbx_seq_one_letter_code
_entity_poly.pdbx_strand_id
1 'polypeptide(L)'
;MYFIHRDWEAGPLCKSVRHVPGRTVLEWFRGLWEPDGLDRAHADLNGAPYELEWLRECGDTPPEDMIELRRRIRMQLWADNDLHIDDHSIRISSMGVHLEEAFYFVDDARVAEQPDRWAYPVHPSWPLPAAAASGPAPFVPPFPCAELAAPTTGDAGATYLLFTTLNARHDTLGWDRTYVFPGVRLPQLGAALRRPLQNRDAWPGPLLDLRALVAPDEDGIAPALERLSRLTGDAGETAETHDQAHRAALEHLRAFTPGEGRLPDRTLLHVGEHLAQTALRGDSIGHRPWYVFDDIWASTHPDLAASLIHYAYHWDPGCSRKHGLMMPCAHEEYLDLRLGYADRVRDYEPYDEPLVTKLTGSRSVAELRHQISQDAGTGKQRLLLVLDQDHRSELFGVIGALLGHPTPDACELRYIHLVQPRRHRSEQPARLIKALCFELRKEGYTSLVLSQPPTEPCQKRLRAVTLRGTAPTSRVIPLTDFRPPKNYAWRADPFLL
;
A
#
# COMPACT_ATOMS: atom_id res chain seq x y z
N MET A 1 -9.35 20.98 2.26
CA MET A 1 -8.81 19.78 1.60
C MET A 1 -7.30 19.88 1.46
N TYR A 2 -6.58 18.78 1.68
CA TYR A 2 -5.17 18.61 1.34
C TYR A 2 -5.01 17.92 -0.02
N PHE A 3 -4.09 18.41 -0.82
CA PHE A 3 -3.49 17.68 -1.94
C PHE A 3 -2.07 17.28 -1.55
N ILE A 4 -1.75 16.00 -1.69
CA ILE A 4 -0.44 15.44 -1.37
C ILE A 4 0.02 14.65 -2.58
N HIS A 5 1.20 15.00 -3.08
CA HIS A 5 1.88 14.22 -4.11
C HIS A 5 3.10 13.57 -3.50
N ARG A 6 3.04 12.24 -3.33
CA ARG A 6 4.13 11.39 -2.84
C ARG A 6 4.95 10.94 -4.03
N ASP A 7 6.19 11.42 -4.07
CA ASP A 7 7.17 11.16 -5.10
C ASP A 7 8.56 11.34 -4.50
N TRP A 8 9.48 10.46 -4.89
CA TRP A 8 10.87 10.47 -4.47
C TRP A 8 11.62 11.75 -4.87
N GLU A 9 11.17 12.44 -5.91
CA GLU A 9 11.77 13.69 -6.39
C GLU A 9 11.15 14.95 -5.76
N ALA A 10 9.99 14.83 -5.11
CA ALA A 10 9.24 15.95 -4.53
C ALA A 10 9.91 16.66 -3.33
N GLY A 11 11.09 16.20 -2.90
CA GLY A 11 11.94 16.86 -1.91
C GLY A 11 12.36 15.96 -0.74
N PRO A 12 12.85 16.55 0.36
CA PRO A 12 13.45 15.79 1.48
C PRO A 12 12.54 14.77 2.16
N LEU A 13 11.22 14.99 2.12
CA LEU A 13 10.22 14.10 2.71
C LEU A 13 9.63 13.11 1.68
N CYS A 14 10.12 13.12 0.44
CA CYS A 14 9.57 12.39 -0.70
C CYS A 14 8.06 12.62 -0.89
N LYS A 15 7.65 13.87 -0.68
CA LYS A 15 6.30 14.35 -0.95
C LYS A 15 6.27 15.87 -1.03
N SER A 16 5.25 16.37 -1.69
CA SER A 16 4.80 17.75 -1.61
C SER A 16 3.38 17.79 -1.05
N VAL A 17 3.08 18.84 -0.28
CA VAL A 17 1.77 19.02 0.36
C VAL A 17 1.25 20.41 0.08
N ARG A 18 -0.02 20.50 -0.31
CA ARG A 18 -0.76 21.74 -0.47
C ARG A 18 -2.06 21.65 0.32
N HIS A 19 -2.36 22.71 1.04
CA HIS A 19 -3.62 22.84 1.74
C HIS A 19 -4.50 23.87 1.02
N VAL A 20 -5.68 23.43 0.57
CA VAL A 20 -6.73 24.26 -0.03
C VAL A 20 -7.87 24.35 0.99
N PRO A 21 -7.85 25.37 1.88
CA PRO A 21 -8.76 25.42 3.02
C PRO A 21 -10.22 25.63 2.59
N GLY A 22 -11.15 25.11 3.39
CA GLY A 22 -12.59 25.39 3.27
C GLY A 22 -13.29 24.70 2.09
N ARG A 23 -12.64 23.70 1.49
CA ARG A 23 -13.24 22.84 0.46
C ARG A 23 -13.17 21.38 0.88
N THR A 24 -14.25 20.66 0.64
CA THR A 24 -14.24 19.20 0.56
C THR A 24 -13.62 18.74 -0.77
N VAL A 25 -13.25 17.47 -0.86
CA VAL A 25 -12.78 16.82 -2.09
C VAL A 25 -13.82 16.98 -3.20
N LEU A 26 -15.09 16.69 -2.92
CA LEU A 26 -16.16 16.85 -3.90
C LEU A 26 -16.26 18.30 -4.40
N GLU A 27 -16.27 19.29 -3.50
CA GLU A 27 -16.35 20.70 -3.88
C GLU A 27 -15.14 21.14 -4.72
N TRP A 28 -13.95 20.65 -4.39
CA TRP A 28 -12.75 20.94 -5.18
C TRP A 28 -12.88 20.40 -6.62
N PHE A 29 -13.30 19.15 -6.80
CA PHE A 29 -13.51 18.57 -8.13
C PHE A 29 -14.65 19.23 -8.90
N ARG A 30 -15.74 19.64 -8.23
CA ARG A 30 -16.82 20.43 -8.86
C ARG A 30 -16.32 21.75 -9.42
N GLY A 31 -15.36 22.38 -8.73
CA GLY A 31 -14.71 23.62 -9.17
C GLY A 31 -14.06 23.52 -10.55
N LEU A 32 -13.74 22.31 -11.05
CA LEU A 32 -13.19 22.11 -12.39
C LEU A 32 -14.15 22.55 -13.52
N TRP A 33 -15.46 22.56 -13.26
CA TRP A 33 -16.50 22.98 -14.22
C TRP A 33 -16.82 24.48 -14.18
N GLU A 34 -16.26 25.22 -13.24
CA GLU A 34 -16.39 26.68 -13.21
C GLU A 34 -15.54 27.35 -14.30
N PRO A 35 -15.85 28.60 -14.70
CA PRO A 35 -14.93 29.40 -15.51
C PRO A 35 -13.53 29.42 -14.88
N ASP A 36 -12.50 29.16 -15.66
CA ASP A 36 -11.08 29.05 -15.25
C ASP A 36 -10.81 27.96 -14.18
N GLY A 37 -11.71 26.99 -14.02
CA GLY A 37 -11.60 25.93 -13.02
C GLY A 37 -10.34 25.07 -13.16
N LEU A 38 -9.97 24.72 -14.40
CA LEU A 38 -8.75 23.96 -14.71
C LEU A 38 -7.48 24.74 -14.34
N ASP A 39 -7.40 26.03 -14.69
CA ASP A 39 -6.24 26.87 -14.37
C ASP A 39 -6.07 27.03 -12.85
N ARG A 40 -7.18 27.21 -12.13
CA ARG A 40 -7.16 27.20 -10.66
C ARG A 40 -6.69 25.87 -10.09
N ALA A 41 -7.19 24.76 -10.63
CA ALA A 41 -6.77 23.44 -10.16
C ALA A 41 -5.28 23.18 -10.41
N HIS A 42 -4.75 23.55 -11.57
CA HIS A 42 -3.30 23.47 -11.83
C HIS A 42 -2.47 24.31 -10.88
N ALA A 43 -2.96 25.50 -10.51
CA ALA A 43 -2.31 26.34 -9.51
C ALA A 43 -2.35 25.68 -8.12
N ASP A 44 -3.48 25.11 -7.72
CA ASP A 44 -3.64 24.38 -6.45
C ASP A 44 -2.70 23.15 -6.38
N LEU A 45 -2.52 22.45 -7.50
CA LEU A 45 -1.63 21.28 -7.62
C LEU A 45 -0.15 21.65 -7.84
N ASN A 46 0.17 22.95 -8.00
CA ASN A 46 1.51 23.45 -8.30
C ASN A 46 2.17 22.76 -9.51
N GLY A 47 1.38 22.52 -10.56
CA GLY A 47 1.85 21.87 -11.78
C GLY A 47 2.17 20.38 -11.65
N ALA A 48 1.72 19.71 -10.57
CA ALA A 48 1.78 18.25 -10.52
C ALA A 48 1.00 17.67 -11.71
N PRO A 49 1.58 16.70 -12.46
CA PRO A 49 0.99 16.16 -13.66
C PRO A 49 -0.15 15.23 -13.29
N TYR A 50 -1.31 15.79 -13.01
CA TYR A 50 -2.53 15.01 -12.87
C TYR A 50 -3.47 15.37 -14.01
N GLU A 51 -3.93 14.36 -14.74
CA GLU A 51 -4.74 14.46 -15.97
C GLU A 51 -6.17 14.96 -15.68
N LEU A 52 -6.29 16.13 -15.03
CA LEU A 52 -7.55 16.74 -14.62
C LEU A 52 -8.44 17.09 -15.81
N GLU A 53 -7.83 17.37 -16.97
CA GLU A 53 -8.53 17.66 -18.21
C GLU A 53 -9.42 16.48 -18.62
N TRP A 54 -8.95 15.25 -18.42
CA TRP A 54 -9.69 14.04 -18.79
C TRP A 54 -10.98 13.91 -17.99
N LEU A 55 -10.98 14.34 -16.73
CA LEU A 55 -12.19 14.33 -15.89
C LEU A 55 -13.27 15.28 -16.41
N ARG A 56 -12.87 16.40 -17.03
CA ARG A 56 -13.82 17.34 -17.64
C ARG A 56 -14.36 16.80 -18.96
N GLU A 57 -13.56 16.06 -19.72
CA GLU A 57 -14.01 15.40 -20.96
C GLU A 57 -15.08 14.30 -20.71
N CYS A 58 -15.27 13.88 -19.46
CA CYS A 58 -16.23 12.85 -19.06
C CYS A 58 -17.70 13.31 -19.00
N GLY A 59 -17.95 14.62 -19.04
CA GLY A 59 -19.30 15.16 -18.98
C GLY A 59 -19.33 16.67 -18.82
N ASP A 60 -20.38 17.29 -19.36
CA ASP A 60 -20.53 18.75 -19.41
C ASP A 60 -20.94 19.38 -18.07
N THR A 61 -21.21 18.57 -17.05
CA THR A 61 -21.73 19.01 -15.75
C THR A 61 -20.86 18.50 -14.60
N PRO A 62 -20.73 19.24 -13.50
CA PRO A 62 -20.01 18.76 -12.31
C PRO A 62 -20.69 17.53 -11.69
N PRO A 63 -19.95 16.65 -10.99
CA PRO A 63 -20.53 15.50 -10.29
C PRO A 63 -21.49 15.93 -9.17
N GLU A 64 -22.60 15.22 -8.99
CA GLU A 64 -23.61 15.49 -7.96
C GLU A 64 -23.20 15.00 -6.56
N ASP A 65 -22.38 13.95 -6.49
CA ASP A 65 -21.92 13.38 -5.23
C ASP A 65 -20.60 12.62 -5.40
N MET A 66 -20.07 12.08 -4.30
CA MET A 66 -18.85 11.26 -4.31
C MET A 66 -19.02 9.95 -5.08
N ILE A 67 -20.25 9.42 -5.19
CA ILE A 67 -20.54 8.19 -5.96
C ILE A 67 -20.36 8.47 -7.45
N GLU A 68 -20.90 9.59 -7.94
CA GLU A 68 -20.75 10.00 -9.32
C GLU A 68 -19.31 10.38 -9.64
N LEU A 69 -18.63 11.11 -8.74
CA LEU A 69 -17.21 11.44 -8.91
C LEU A 69 -16.37 10.16 -8.98
N ARG A 70 -16.59 9.19 -8.08
CA ARG A 70 -15.95 7.87 -8.11
C ARG A 70 -16.16 7.17 -9.45
N ARG A 71 -17.40 7.15 -9.96
CA ARG A 71 -17.74 6.54 -11.25
C ARG A 71 -16.96 7.20 -12.39
N ARG A 72 -16.94 8.53 -12.45
CA ARG A 72 -16.27 9.30 -13.51
C ARG A 72 -14.75 9.07 -13.49
N ILE A 73 -14.12 9.16 -12.31
CA ILE A 73 -12.69 8.90 -12.12
C ILE A 73 -12.34 7.48 -12.59
N ARG A 74 -13.06 6.46 -12.13
CA ARG A 74 -12.77 5.06 -12.47
C ARG A 74 -12.91 4.71 -13.94
N MET A 75 -13.76 5.41 -14.68
CA MET A 75 -13.95 5.15 -16.09
C MET A 75 -12.79 5.67 -16.95
N GLN A 76 -12.07 6.68 -16.48
CA GLN A 76 -11.35 7.61 -17.37
C GLN A 76 -9.92 7.88 -16.94
N LEU A 77 -9.65 7.89 -15.64
CA LEU A 77 -8.28 7.89 -15.15
C LEU A 77 -7.74 6.47 -15.24
N TRP A 78 -6.74 6.29 -16.09
CA TRP A 78 -5.89 5.12 -16.04
C TRP A 78 -5.08 5.17 -14.74
N ALA A 79 -5.63 4.61 -13.66
CA ALA A 79 -4.81 4.23 -12.53
C ALA A 79 -4.06 2.96 -12.92
N ASP A 80 -2.78 3.10 -13.27
CA ASP A 80 -1.92 1.95 -13.61
C ASP A 80 -1.89 0.91 -12.48
N ASN A 81 -2.00 1.38 -11.23
CA ASN A 81 -2.02 0.56 -10.02
C ASN A 81 -3.36 0.64 -9.27
N ASP A 82 -3.38 1.28 -8.11
CA ASP A 82 -4.50 1.20 -7.17
C ASP A 82 -5.25 2.55 -7.09
N LEU A 83 -6.56 2.49 -6.92
CA LEU A 83 -7.42 3.68 -6.82
C LEU A 83 -8.47 3.47 -5.73
N HIS A 84 -8.37 4.29 -4.69
CA HIS A 84 -9.26 4.30 -3.54
C HIS A 84 -10.03 5.61 -3.46
N ILE A 85 -11.35 5.52 -3.28
CA ILE A 85 -12.22 6.69 -3.21
C ILE A 85 -13.26 6.42 -2.13
N ASP A 86 -13.23 7.18 -1.05
CA ASP A 86 -14.27 7.21 -0.02
C ASP A 86 -14.91 8.59 0.07
N ASP A 87 -15.84 8.78 1.00
CA ASP A 87 -16.62 10.02 1.12
C ASP A 87 -15.76 11.27 1.38
N HIS A 88 -14.52 11.11 1.87
CA HIS A 88 -13.66 12.20 2.28
C HIS A 88 -12.29 12.20 1.61
N SER A 89 -12.02 11.26 0.71
CA SER A 89 -10.72 11.22 0.04
C SER A 89 -10.71 10.44 -1.27
N ILE A 90 -9.79 10.85 -2.15
CA ILE A 90 -9.37 10.14 -3.36
C ILE A 90 -7.87 9.87 -3.22
N ARG A 91 -7.46 8.62 -3.39
CA ARG A 91 -6.09 8.15 -3.19
C ARG A 91 -5.72 7.27 -4.38
N ILE A 92 -4.72 7.70 -5.14
CA ILE A 92 -4.30 7.05 -6.37
C ILE A 92 -2.85 6.63 -6.22
N SER A 93 -2.54 5.39 -6.57
CA SER A 93 -1.19 4.94 -6.86
C SER A 93 -1.02 4.87 -8.38
N SER A 94 0.08 5.43 -8.87
CA SER A 94 0.43 5.47 -10.28
C SER A 94 1.84 4.94 -10.51
N MET A 95 2.08 4.38 -11.69
CA MET A 95 3.44 4.15 -12.17
C MET A 95 3.90 5.43 -12.84
N GLY A 96 4.69 6.25 -12.15
CA GLY A 96 5.37 7.38 -12.78
C GLY A 96 6.35 6.90 -13.87
N VAL A 97 6.96 7.84 -14.59
CA VAL A 97 7.86 7.53 -15.71
C VAL A 97 9.07 6.68 -15.27
N HIS A 98 9.50 6.85 -14.02
CA HIS A 98 10.69 6.18 -13.47
C HIS A 98 10.43 5.41 -12.17
N LEU A 99 9.48 5.87 -11.34
CA LEU A 99 9.19 5.32 -10.01
C LEU A 99 7.68 5.37 -9.76
N GLU A 100 7.20 4.67 -8.74
CA GLU A 100 5.81 4.82 -8.32
C GLU A 100 5.60 6.17 -7.66
N GLU A 101 4.41 6.72 -7.92
CA GLU A 101 3.93 7.98 -7.37
C GLU A 101 2.56 7.73 -6.74
N ALA A 102 2.20 8.57 -5.77
CA ALA A 102 0.84 8.55 -5.24
C ALA A 102 0.29 9.95 -5.05
N PHE A 103 -1.00 10.08 -5.36
CA PHE A 103 -1.76 11.33 -5.24
C PHE A 103 -2.87 11.13 -4.22
N TYR A 104 -2.93 12.00 -3.22
CA TYR A 104 -3.99 12.00 -2.22
C TYR A 104 -4.71 13.34 -2.22
N PHE A 105 -6.02 13.29 -2.36
CA PHE A 105 -6.96 14.38 -2.10
C PHE A 105 -7.72 14.01 -0.84
N VAL A 106 -7.64 14.81 0.22
CA VAL A 106 -8.18 14.42 1.54
C VAL A 106 -8.83 15.63 2.22
N ASP A 107 -10.03 15.44 2.75
CA ASP A 107 -10.72 16.48 3.54
C ASP A 107 -10.01 16.77 4.86
N ASP A 108 -10.12 18.01 5.33
CA ASP A 108 -9.70 18.41 6.69
C ASP A 108 -10.37 17.54 7.77
N ALA A 109 -11.65 17.22 7.57
CA ALA A 109 -12.41 16.38 8.48
C ALA A 109 -11.79 14.98 8.63
N ARG A 110 -11.31 14.38 7.55
CA ARG A 110 -10.65 13.07 7.58
C ARG A 110 -9.30 13.13 8.28
N VAL A 111 -8.52 14.19 8.03
CA VAL A 111 -7.24 14.41 8.71
C VAL A 111 -7.44 14.57 10.22
N ALA A 112 -8.49 15.26 10.64
CA ALA A 112 -8.84 15.43 12.05
C ALA A 112 -9.41 14.15 12.70
N GLU A 113 -10.14 13.33 11.94
CA GLU A 113 -10.70 12.05 12.41
C GLU A 113 -9.63 10.97 12.58
N GLN A 114 -8.61 10.96 11.71
CA GLN A 114 -7.57 9.93 11.66
C GLN A 114 -6.16 10.54 11.66
N PRO A 115 -5.78 11.28 12.71
CA PRO A 115 -4.48 11.94 12.78
C PRO A 115 -3.33 10.93 12.80
N ASP A 116 -3.55 9.75 13.39
CA ASP A 116 -2.65 8.59 13.40
C ASP A 116 -2.33 8.05 12.00
N ARG A 117 -3.09 8.42 10.97
CA ARG A 117 -2.86 8.05 9.57
C ARG A 117 -2.35 9.21 8.74
N TRP A 118 -2.87 10.42 8.98
CA TRP A 118 -2.66 11.56 8.10
C TRP A 118 -1.67 12.61 8.59
N ALA A 119 -1.31 12.64 9.87
CA ALA A 119 -0.43 13.66 10.44
C ALA A 119 0.93 13.79 9.71
N TYR A 120 1.57 12.67 9.35
CA TYR A 120 2.76 12.69 8.52
C TYR A 120 2.43 13.08 7.08
N PRO A 121 1.56 12.42 6.29
CA PRO A 121 1.23 12.82 4.92
C PRO A 121 0.97 14.32 4.73
N VAL A 122 0.23 14.96 5.65
CA VAL A 122 -0.07 16.41 5.56
C VAL A 122 1.03 17.31 6.13
N HIS A 123 2.09 16.75 6.72
CA HIS A 123 3.19 17.53 7.27
C HIS A 123 3.95 18.26 6.14
N PRO A 124 4.00 19.61 6.15
CA PRO A 124 4.29 20.39 4.95
C PRO A 124 5.79 20.57 4.66
N SER A 125 6.67 20.40 5.65
CA SER A 125 8.06 20.82 5.52
C SER A 125 9.02 19.97 6.32
N TRP A 126 10.26 19.89 5.85
CA TRP A 126 11.39 19.38 6.63
C TRP A 126 11.94 20.48 7.57
N PRO A 127 12.44 20.17 8.78
CA PRO A 127 12.44 18.85 9.44
C PRO A 127 11.13 18.56 10.21
N LEU A 128 10.96 17.32 10.70
CA LEU A 128 9.88 17.02 11.64
C LEU A 128 10.14 17.73 12.98
N PRO A 129 9.11 17.93 13.83
CA PRO A 129 9.28 18.60 15.11
C PRO A 129 10.25 17.87 16.04
N ALA A 130 11.34 18.52 16.44
CA ALA A 130 12.35 17.94 17.35
C ALA A 130 12.00 18.03 18.83
N ALA A 131 11.15 18.98 19.23
CA ALA A 131 10.80 19.17 20.63
C ALA A 131 10.08 17.92 21.17
N ALA A 132 10.63 17.29 22.20
CA ALA A 132 10.08 16.10 22.81
C ALA A 132 10.06 16.24 24.34
N ALA A 133 8.98 15.77 24.94
CA ALA A 133 8.80 15.65 26.39
C ALA A 133 7.95 14.42 26.64
N SER A 134 8.21 13.66 27.70
CA SER A 134 7.46 12.42 27.96
C SER A 134 5.94 12.65 27.88
N GLY A 135 5.31 11.96 26.93
CA GLY A 135 3.88 12.06 26.72
C GLY A 135 3.08 11.44 27.87
N PRO A 136 1.76 11.66 27.90
CA PRO A 136 0.89 11.14 28.96
C PRO A 136 0.73 9.61 28.91
N ALA A 137 1.01 8.99 27.77
CA ALA A 137 0.88 7.55 27.57
C ALA A 137 2.08 6.99 26.80
N PRO A 138 2.49 5.72 27.07
CA PRO A 138 3.45 5.02 26.24
C PRO A 138 2.97 4.92 24.79
N PHE A 139 3.89 5.11 23.85
CA PHE A 139 3.59 4.92 22.43
C PHE A 139 3.39 3.43 22.11
N VAL A 140 2.36 3.14 21.31
CA VAL A 140 2.09 1.80 20.77
C VAL A 140 2.12 1.90 19.24
N PRO A 141 3.04 1.21 18.55
CA PRO A 141 3.11 1.28 17.10
C PRO A 141 1.86 0.64 16.46
N PRO A 142 1.33 1.20 15.36
CA PRO A 142 0.12 0.70 14.72
C PRO A 142 0.31 -0.67 14.04
N PHE A 143 1.57 -1.04 13.75
CA PHE A 143 1.94 -2.33 13.18
C PHE A 143 3.03 -3.01 13.99
N PRO A 144 3.12 -4.36 13.92
CA PRO A 144 4.24 -5.09 14.48
C PRO A 144 5.57 -4.57 13.94
N CYS A 145 6.49 -4.25 14.86
CA CYS A 145 7.86 -3.85 14.52
C CYS A 145 8.77 -5.07 14.51
N ALA A 146 9.78 -5.08 13.64
CA ALA A 146 10.83 -6.09 13.66
C ALA A 146 11.82 -5.79 14.80
N GLU A 147 11.83 -6.63 15.83
CA GLU A 147 12.76 -6.50 16.95
C GLU A 147 14.18 -6.88 16.51
N LEU A 148 15.14 -5.98 16.72
CA LEU A 148 16.54 -6.14 16.30
C LEU A 148 17.42 -6.76 17.38
N ALA A 149 16.96 -6.78 18.62
CA ALA A 149 17.62 -7.36 19.78
C ALA A 149 16.59 -7.77 20.84
N ALA A 150 16.90 -8.80 21.63
CA ALA A 150 16.09 -9.12 22.80
C ALA A 150 16.23 -8.03 23.89
N PRO A 151 15.13 -7.65 24.57
CA PRO A 151 15.22 -6.72 25.69
C PRO A 151 16.04 -7.33 26.83
N THR A 152 16.99 -6.56 27.36
CA THR A 152 17.68 -6.93 28.60
C THR A 152 16.81 -6.56 29.80
N THR A 153 16.78 -7.40 30.83
CA THR A 153 16.01 -7.12 32.05
C THR A 153 16.46 -5.81 32.70
N GLY A 154 15.56 -4.82 32.78
CA GLY A 154 15.84 -3.52 33.40
C GLY A 154 16.12 -2.36 32.43
N ASP A 155 16.27 -2.65 31.13
CA ASP A 155 16.39 -1.61 30.12
C ASP A 155 15.02 -0.97 29.85
N ALA A 156 14.95 0.36 29.87
CA ALA A 156 13.73 1.14 29.66
C ALA A 156 13.80 1.94 28.36
N GLY A 157 12.65 2.03 27.67
CA GLY A 157 12.50 2.78 26.43
C GLY A 157 12.59 1.91 25.17
N ALA A 158 12.51 2.53 24.02
CA ALA A 158 12.63 1.87 22.72
C ALA A 158 13.05 2.88 21.65
N THR A 159 13.83 2.43 20.67
CA THR A 159 14.19 3.25 19.49
C THR A 159 13.63 2.59 18.24
N TYR A 160 12.85 3.35 17.49
CA TYR A 160 12.23 2.94 16.23
C TYR A 160 13.04 3.46 15.05
N LEU A 161 13.18 2.65 14.01
CA LEU A 161 13.93 2.97 12.81
C LEU A 161 13.08 2.69 11.58
N LEU A 162 13.01 3.68 10.69
CA LEU A 162 12.34 3.59 9.41
C LEU A 162 13.31 4.06 8.33
N PHE A 163 13.58 3.18 7.38
CA PHE A 163 14.43 3.45 6.23
C PHE A 163 13.56 3.40 5.00
N THR A 164 13.30 4.53 4.35
CA THR A 164 12.62 4.46 3.05
C THR A 164 13.63 4.06 1.99
N THR A 165 13.38 2.94 1.30
CA THR A 165 14.33 2.38 0.34
C THR A 165 13.79 2.35 -1.09
N LEU A 166 14.69 2.48 -2.06
CA LEU A 166 14.41 2.39 -3.51
C LEU A 166 14.86 1.03 -4.09
N ASN A 167 14.71 -0.03 -3.30
CA ASN A 167 15.40 -1.30 -3.57
C ASN A 167 14.76 -2.12 -4.71
N ALA A 168 13.61 -1.70 -5.25
CA ALA A 168 12.94 -2.36 -6.36
C ALA A 168 12.43 -1.33 -7.38
N ARG A 169 12.42 -1.68 -8.67
CA ARG A 169 11.87 -0.81 -9.75
C ARG A 169 10.34 -0.79 -9.81
N HIS A 170 9.71 -1.71 -9.08
CA HIS A 170 8.28 -1.83 -8.82
C HIS A 170 8.15 -1.97 -7.30
N ASP A 171 7.12 -1.42 -6.67
CA ASP A 171 6.95 -1.36 -5.20
C ASP A 171 7.86 -0.34 -4.49
N THR A 172 8.08 0.82 -5.11
CA THR A 172 8.88 1.92 -4.52
C THR A 172 8.11 2.76 -3.49
N LEU A 173 6.79 2.64 -3.38
CA LEU A 173 6.03 3.36 -2.36
C LEU A 173 5.48 2.41 -1.28
N GLY A 174 6.03 2.53 -0.07
CA GLY A 174 5.61 1.75 1.08
C GLY A 174 6.51 0.53 1.28
N TRP A 175 5.99 -0.48 1.98
CA TRP A 175 6.65 -1.77 2.22
C TRP A 175 7.92 -1.72 3.09
N ASP A 176 8.29 -0.54 3.57
CA ASP A 176 9.41 -0.40 4.48
C ASP A 176 8.99 -0.86 5.88
N ARG A 177 9.77 -1.79 6.44
CA ARG A 177 9.53 -2.28 7.80
C ARG A 177 9.94 -1.22 8.82
N THR A 178 9.16 -1.14 9.88
CA THR A 178 9.62 -0.46 11.10
C THR A 178 10.41 -1.45 11.93
N TYR A 179 11.62 -1.06 12.31
CA TYR A 179 12.48 -1.82 13.19
C TYR A 179 12.50 -1.19 14.58
N VAL A 180 12.75 -2.00 15.60
CA VAL A 180 12.83 -1.52 16.98
C VAL A 180 14.01 -2.12 17.74
N PHE A 181 14.72 -1.27 18.48
CA PHE A 181 15.61 -1.70 19.57
C PHE A 181 14.87 -1.53 20.90
N PRO A 182 14.33 -2.61 21.49
CA PRO A 182 13.71 -2.52 22.79
C PRO A 182 14.78 -2.24 23.86
N GLY A 183 14.45 -1.39 24.84
CA GLY A 183 15.34 -1.01 25.93
C GLY A 183 16.42 0.01 25.60
N VAL A 184 16.46 0.52 24.36
CA VAL A 184 17.48 1.48 23.91
C VAL A 184 16.80 2.78 23.52
N ARG A 185 17.24 3.90 24.06
CA ARG A 185 16.86 5.24 23.60
C ARG A 185 17.85 5.81 22.60
N LEU A 186 17.44 6.81 21.84
CA LEU A 186 18.25 7.36 20.75
C LEU A 186 19.66 7.82 21.19
N PRO A 187 19.85 8.48 22.36
CA PRO A 187 21.19 8.84 22.83
C PRO A 187 22.12 7.66 23.12
N GLN A 188 21.57 6.46 23.30
CA GLN A 188 22.29 5.21 23.59
C GLN A 188 22.46 4.34 22.35
N LEU A 189 21.87 4.73 21.22
CA LEU A 189 21.77 3.88 20.04
C LEU A 189 23.15 3.55 19.45
N GLY A 190 24.12 4.48 19.47
CA GLY A 190 25.48 4.21 19.01
C GLY A 190 26.13 3.06 19.78
N ALA A 191 26.05 3.09 21.12
CA ALA A 191 26.53 2.01 21.97
C ALA A 191 25.81 0.68 21.74
N ALA A 192 24.48 0.72 21.53
CA ALA A 192 23.71 -0.48 21.20
C ALA A 192 24.10 -1.06 19.83
N LEU A 193 24.28 -0.20 18.83
CA LEU A 193 24.69 -0.59 17.49
C LEU A 193 26.05 -1.28 17.50
N ARG A 194 26.97 -0.97 18.43
CA ARG A 194 28.28 -1.62 18.55
C ARG A 194 28.24 -3.07 19.03
N ARG A 195 27.21 -3.47 19.78
CA ARG A 195 27.11 -4.80 20.40
C ARG A 195 27.20 -5.93 19.36
N PRO A 196 27.65 -7.14 19.75
CA PRO A 196 27.68 -8.28 18.84
C PRO A 196 26.30 -8.58 18.25
N LEU A 197 26.25 -8.84 16.93
CA LEU A 197 25.00 -9.16 16.24
C LEU A 197 24.58 -10.60 16.59
N GLN A 198 23.34 -10.78 17.04
CA GLN A 198 22.78 -12.12 17.28
C GLN A 198 22.33 -12.78 15.97
N ASN A 199 21.70 -12.00 15.08
CA ASN A 199 21.26 -12.44 13.76
C ASN A 199 21.47 -11.31 12.76
N ARG A 200 22.51 -11.44 11.94
CA ARG A 200 22.88 -10.44 10.94
C ARG A 200 21.86 -10.33 9.82
N ASP A 201 21.29 -11.45 9.38
CA ASP A 201 20.33 -11.50 8.27
C ASP A 201 18.97 -10.85 8.63
N ALA A 202 18.73 -10.60 9.91
CA ALA A 202 17.56 -9.86 10.38
C ALA A 202 17.71 -8.34 10.23
N TRP A 203 18.94 -7.83 10.06
CA TRP A 203 19.22 -6.40 10.00
C TRP A 203 19.18 -5.90 8.55
N PRO A 204 18.50 -4.78 8.27
CA PRO A 204 18.51 -4.19 6.93
C PRO A 204 19.88 -3.60 6.60
N GLY A 205 20.28 -3.64 5.32
CA GLY A 205 21.53 -3.03 4.82
C GLY A 205 21.79 -1.61 5.34
N PRO A 206 20.82 -0.67 5.22
CA PRO A 206 20.90 0.67 5.81
C PRO A 206 21.36 0.72 7.28
N LEU A 207 20.91 -0.23 8.10
CA LEU A 207 21.29 -0.30 9.50
C LEU A 207 22.70 -0.88 9.70
N LEU A 208 23.10 -1.85 8.86
CA LEU A 208 24.46 -2.38 8.86
C LEU A 208 25.48 -1.31 8.46
N ASP A 209 25.15 -0.46 7.49
CA ASP A 209 25.98 0.70 7.12
C ASP A 209 26.08 1.70 8.28
N LEU A 210 24.96 2.06 8.91
CA LEU A 210 24.97 2.94 10.07
C LEU A 210 25.84 2.35 11.19
N ARG A 211 25.66 1.06 11.51
CA ARG A 211 26.44 0.33 12.51
C ARG A 211 27.95 0.39 12.21
N ALA A 212 28.35 0.15 10.98
CA ALA A 212 29.75 0.23 10.58
C ALA A 212 30.32 1.65 10.78
N LEU A 213 29.51 2.68 10.60
CA LEU A 213 29.97 4.08 10.69
C LEU A 213 30.02 4.65 12.12
N VAL A 214 29.44 3.97 13.10
CA VAL A 214 29.55 4.36 14.52
C VAL A 214 30.96 4.05 15.03
N ALA A 215 31.65 5.07 15.55
CA ALA A 215 32.98 4.92 16.12
C ALA A 215 32.96 4.21 17.49
N PRO A 216 34.08 3.62 17.95
CA PRO A 216 34.14 2.89 19.22
C PRO A 216 33.72 3.68 20.46
N ASP A 217 33.89 5.00 20.44
CA ASP A 217 33.69 5.94 21.55
C ASP A 217 32.39 6.78 21.44
N GLU A 218 31.53 6.52 20.46
CA GLU A 218 30.34 7.33 20.19
C GLU A 218 29.06 6.76 20.81
N ASP A 219 28.50 7.36 21.86
CA ASP A 219 27.26 6.81 22.44
C ASP A 219 26.02 7.03 21.55
N GLY A 220 25.99 8.15 20.81
CA GLY A 220 24.93 8.49 19.84
C GLY A 220 25.29 8.20 18.39
N ILE A 221 24.39 8.52 17.47
CA ILE A 221 24.55 8.25 16.03
C ILE A 221 24.85 9.50 15.17
N ALA A 222 24.87 10.70 15.75
CA ALA A 222 25.00 11.94 14.96
C ALA A 222 26.26 11.97 14.08
N PRO A 223 27.48 11.69 14.61
CA PRO A 223 28.68 11.69 13.77
C PRO A 223 28.67 10.56 12.73
N ALA A 224 28.06 9.41 13.06
CA ALA A 224 27.91 8.30 12.12
C ALA A 224 27.02 8.69 10.93
N LEU A 225 25.93 9.45 11.15
CA LEU A 225 25.08 9.99 10.08
C LEU A 225 25.83 11.00 9.19
N GLU A 226 26.72 11.82 9.76
CA GLU A 226 27.58 12.70 8.97
C GLU A 226 28.57 11.92 8.10
N ARG A 227 29.10 10.79 8.59
CA ARG A 227 29.92 9.89 7.77
C ARG A 227 29.08 9.20 6.70
N LEU A 228 27.87 8.79 7.03
CA LEU A 228 26.94 8.13 6.11
C LEU A 228 26.58 9.02 4.91
N SER A 229 26.47 10.33 5.12
CA SER A 229 26.23 11.29 4.02
C SER A 229 27.29 11.24 2.91
N ARG A 230 28.49 10.74 3.24
CA ARG A 230 29.64 10.59 2.36
C ARG A 230 29.85 9.16 1.87
N LEU A 231 29.10 8.19 2.41
CA LEU A 231 29.28 6.78 2.07
C LEU A 231 28.56 6.40 0.78
N THR A 232 29.31 5.90 -0.19
CA THR A 232 28.80 5.32 -1.43
C THR A 232 28.76 3.81 -1.38
N GLY A 233 27.75 3.20 -2.02
CA GLY A 233 27.58 1.74 -2.00
C GLY A 233 27.27 1.19 -0.61
N ASP A 234 27.39 -0.14 -0.46
CA ASP A 234 27.06 -0.88 0.75
C ASP A 234 28.36 -1.29 1.48
N ALA A 235 28.66 -0.66 2.61
CA ALA A 235 29.90 -0.89 3.35
C ALA A 235 29.75 -1.93 4.47
N GLY A 236 28.52 -2.21 4.91
CA GLY A 236 28.21 -3.14 6.00
C GLY A 236 28.11 -4.62 5.59
N GLU A 237 28.25 -4.95 4.30
CA GLU A 237 27.85 -6.26 3.77
C GLU A 237 28.84 -7.43 3.97
N THR A 238 30.05 -7.22 4.53
CA THR A 238 31.06 -8.31 4.56
C THR A 238 31.73 -8.61 5.90
N ALA A 239 31.56 -7.79 6.94
CA ALA A 239 32.31 -7.93 8.19
C ALA A 239 31.53 -8.66 9.30
N GLU A 240 32.23 -9.54 10.04
CA GLU A 240 31.65 -10.33 11.15
C GLU A 240 31.59 -9.55 12.48
N THR A 241 32.56 -8.64 12.72
CA THR A 241 32.62 -7.83 13.95
C THR A 241 32.46 -6.34 13.68
N HIS A 242 32.05 -5.58 14.72
CA HIS A 242 31.95 -4.12 14.65
C HIS A 242 33.26 -3.47 14.19
N ASP A 243 34.38 -3.81 14.84
CA ASP A 243 35.68 -3.18 14.55
C ASP A 243 36.14 -3.42 13.11
N GLN A 244 35.88 -4.62 12.58
CA GLN A 244 36.16 -4.94 11.18
C GLN A 244 35.29 -4.11 10.24
N ALA A 245 33.97 -4.05 10.51
CA ALA A 245 33.02 -3.27 9.72
C ALA A 245 33.40 -1.78 9.73
N HIS A 246 33.75 -1.25 10.90
CA HIS A 246 34.12 0.14 11.08
C HIS A 246 35.39 0.49 10.32
N ARG A 247 36.43 -0.34 10.42
CA ARG A 247 37.67 -0.13 9.66
C ARG A 247 37.43 -0.17 8.16
N ALA A 248 36.67 -1.15 7.68
CA ALA A 248 36.34 -1.29 6.26
C ALA A 248 35.54 -0.07 5.75
N ALA A 249 34.55 0.41 6.52
CA ALA A 249 33.78 1.59 6.17
C ALA A 249 34.63 2.86 6.13
N LEU A 250 35.58 3.04 7.07
CA LEU A 250 36.52 4.16 7.05
C LEU A 250 37.51 4.07 5.89
N GLU A 251 37.98 2.87 5.53
CA GLU A 251 38.81 2.66 4.34
C GLU A 251 38.05 3.01 3.07
N HIS A 252 36.78 2.61 2.97
CA HIS A 252 35.90 2.98 1.87
C HIS A 252 35.72 4.50 1.76
N LEU A 253 35.46 5.18 2.88
CA LEU A 253 35.35 6.65 2.92
C LEU A 253 36.65 7.37 2.53
N ARG A 254 37.82 6.77 2.79
CA ARG A 254 39.12 7.34 2.40
C ARG A 254 39.45 7.12 0.93
N ALA A 255 39.01 5.99 0.37
CA ALA A 255 39.20 5.66 -1.04
C ALA A 255 38.25 6.43 -1.98
N PHE A 256 37.22 7.07 -1.41
CA PHE A 256 36.21 7.79 -2.17
C PHE A 256 36.76 8.96 -2.99
N THR A 257 36.33 9.02 -4.25
CA THR A 257 36.60 10.16 -5.15
C THR A 257 35.32 10.98 -5.33
N PRO A 258 35.34 12.31 -5.07
CA PRO A 258 34.17 13.17 -5.28
C PRO A 258 33.61 13.04 -6.71
N GLY A 259 32.35 12.61 -6.84
CA GLY A 259 31.66 12.47 -8.13
C GLY A 259 30.95 11.13 -8.35
N GLU A 260 31.22 10.11 -7.52
CA GLU A 260 30.52 8.83 -7.58
C GLU A 260 29.35 8.80 -6.58
N GLY A 261 28.11 8.55 -7.00
CA GLY A 261 27.02 8.09 -6.13
C GLY A 261 26.33 9.10 -5.21
N ARG A 262 26.95 9.57 -4.12
CA ARG A 262 26.30 10.43 -3.09
C ARG A 262 26.60 11.91 -3.32
N LEU A 263 25.66 12.77 -2.93
CA LEU A 263 25.82 14.22 -2.94
C LEU A 263 25.74 14.75 -1.50
N PRO A 264 26.86 14.78 -0.74
CA PRO A 264 26.87 15.21 0.66
C PRO A 264 26.32 16.63 0.84
N ASP A 265 26.68 17.55 -0.04
CA ASP A 265 26.25 18.95 0.00
C ASP A 265 24.74 19.15 -0.23
N ARG A 266 24.04 18.10 -0.68
CA ARG A 266 22.58 18.07 -0.88
C ARG A 266 21.87 17.13 0.08
N THR A 267 22.62 16.43 0.93
CA THR A 267 22.09 15.59 1.99
C THR A 267 21.70 16.48 3.17
N LEU A 268 20.49 16.29 3.69
CA LEU A 268 20.02 17.03 4.85
C LEU A 268 20.10 16.14 6.09
N LEU A 269 20.66 16.68 7.16
CA LEU A 269 20.77 16.01 8.45
C LEU A 269 20.11 16.87 9.51
N HIS A 270 19.25 16.27 10.33
CA HIS A 270 18.71 16.91 11.52
C HIS A 270 18.73 15.90 12.67
N VAL A 271 19.49 16.20 13.71
CA VAL A 271 19.68 15.31 14.86
C VAL A 271 19.38 16.10 16.13
N GLY A 272 18.29 15.73 16.79
CA GLY A 272 17.94 16.13 18.16
C GLY A 272 18.19 14.99 19.14
N GLU A 273 17.79 15.20 20.40
CA GLU A 273 17.98 14.23 21.48
C GLU A 273 17.15 12.95 21.28
N HIS A 274 15.90 13.09 20.84
CA HIS A 274 14.93 11.99 20.72
C HIS A 274 14.46 11.70 19.29
N LEU A 275 14.94 12.49 18.31
CA LEU A 275 14.68 12.31 16.87
C LEU A 275 15.95 12.60 16.08
N ALA A 276 16.34 11.67 15.23
CA ALA A 276 17.30 11.88 14.16
C ALA A 276 16.63 11.57 12.82
N GLN A 277 16.85 12.44 11.85
CA GLN A 277 16.34 12.27 10.50
C GLN A 277 17.38 12.70 9.48
N THR A 278 17.48 11.93 8.40
CA THR A 278 18.33 12.27 7.27
C THR A 278 17.52 12.22 5.99
N ALA A 279 17.80 13.10 5.04
CA ALA A 279 17.34 12.99 3.66
C ALA A 279 18.58 12.81 2.80
N LEU A 280 18.99 11.55 2.59
CA LEU A 280 20.23 11.24 1.89
C LEU A 280 20.06 11.48 0.39
N ARG A 281 20.96 12.25 -0.23
CA ARG A 281 20.89 12.54 -1.68
C ARG A 281 21.85 11.65 -2.48
N GLY A 282 21.31 10.94 -3.47
CA GLY A 282 22.08 10.25 -4.50
C GLY A 282 22.26 11.10 -5.77
N ASP A 283 23.05 10.59 -6.71
CA ASP A 283 23.36 11.19 -8.02
C ASP A 283 22.19 11.17 -8.99
N SER A 284 21.35 10.13 -8.93
CA SER A 284 20.40 9.78 -9.99
C SER A 284 18.93 9.82 -9.56
N ILE A 285 18.62 9.65 -8.27
CA ILE A 285 17.24 9.57 -7.79
C ILE A 285 17.08 10.29 -6.47
N GLY A 286 16.12 11.23 -6.42
CA GLY A 286 15.38 11.68 -5.23
C GLY A 286 16.13 11.92 -3.92
N HIS A 287 15.41 12.21 -2.85
CA HIS A 287 15.95 12.07 -1.49
C HIS A 287 15.61 10.68 -0.95
N ARG A 288 16.42 10.14 -0.04
CA ARG A 288 16.12 8.89 0.68
C ARG A 288 15.99 9.17 2.17
N PRO A 289 14.78 9.46 2.67
CA PRO A 289 14.59 9.84 4.06
C PRO A 289 14.72 8.65 5.02
N TRP A 290 15.49 8.81 6.08
CA TRP A 290 15.49 7.89 7.21
C TRP A 290 15.01 8.63 8.45
N TYR A 291 14.29 7.90 9.30
CA TYR A 291 13.77 8.40 10.57
C TYR A 291 14.18 7.44 11.68
N VAL A 292 14.77 8.00 12.73
CA VAL A 292 15.17 7.29 13.93
C VAL A 292 14.66 8.08 15.12
N PHE A 293 13.72 7.53 15.88
CA PHE A 293 13.14 8.23 17.04
C PHE A 293 12.89 7.26 18.17
N ASP A 294 12.89 7.76 19.41
CA ASP A 294 12.64 6.92 20.58
C ASP A 294 11.22 7.06 21.15
N ASP A 295 10.95 6.29 22.20
CA ASP A 295 9.67 6.26 22.92
C ASP A 295 9.27 7.63 23.50
N ILE A 296 10.22 8.51 23.78
CA ILE A 296 9.93 9.86 24.30
C ILE A 296 9.40 10.73 23.17
N TRP A 297 10.07 10.76 22.01
CA TRP A 297 9.55 11.49 20.86
C TRP A 297 8.21 10.92 20.39
N ALA A 298 8.10 9.59 20.29
CA ALA A 298 6.88 8.94 19.85
C ALA A 298 5.71 9.16 20.82
N SER A 299 5.93 9.22 22.13
CA SER A 299 4.88 9.57 23.11
C SER A 299 4.54 11.06 23.10
N THR A 300 5.47 11.95 22.72
CA THR A 300 5.18 13.38 22.53
C THR A 300 4.31 13.61 21.29
N HIS A 301 4.60 12.90 20.20
CA HIS A 301 3.97 13.05 18.89
C HIS A 301 3.32 11.75 18.39
N PRO A 302 2.36 11.15 19.14
CA PRO A 302 1.87 9.81 18.86
C PRO A 302 1.24 9.69 17.47
N ASP A 303 0.45 10.68 17.07
CA ASP A 303 -0.20 10.69 15.76
C ASP A 303 0.82 10.79 14.61
N LEU A 304 1.85 11.62 14.77
CA LEU A 304 2.90 11.77 13.76
C LEU A 304 3.76 10.50 13.65
N ALA A 305 4.10 9.88 14.79
CA ALA A 305 4.85 8.64 14.83
C ALA A 305 4.08 7.47 14.21
N ALA A 306 2.80 7.30 14.58
CA ALA A 306 1.92 6.29 13.98
C ALA A 306 1.74 6.53 12.48
N SER A 307 1.50 7.78 12.07
CA SER A 307 1.27 8.15 10.69
C SER A 307 2.51 7.96 9.82
N LEU A 308 3.70 8.23 10.37
CA LEU A 308 4.97 7.95 9.71
C LEU A 308 5.18 6.44 9.50
N ILE A 309 4.85 5.62 10.51
CA ILE A 309 4.88 4.16 10.39
C ILE A 309 3.90 3.67 9.32
N HIS A 310 2.67 4.20 9.28
CA HIS A 310 1.71 3.90 8.22
C HIS A 310 2.24 4.25 6.83
N TYR A 311 2.80 5.46 6.68
CA TYR A 311 3.32 5.94 5.41
C TYR A 311 4.51 5.12 4.89
N ALA A 312 5.40 4.68 5.78
CA ALA A 312 6.51 3.80 5.43
C ALA A 312 6.02 2.39 5.08
N TYR A 313 5.03 1.87 5.81
CA TYR A 313 4.52 0.52 5.61
C TYR A 313 3.70 0.37 4.32
N HIS A 314 3.00 1.41 3.88
CA HIS A 314 2.04 1.31 2.78
C HIS A 314 2.00 2.57 1.91
N TRP A 315 1.69 2.39 0.62
CA TRP A 315 1.32 3.49 -0.27
C TRP A 315 0.03 4.23 0.14
N ASP A 316 -0.91 3.63 0.87
CA ASP A 316 -2.21 4.23 1.24
C ASP A 316 -2.29 4.35 2.78
N PRO A 317 -2.15 5.57 3.34
CA PRO A 317 -2.31 5.80 4.77
C PRO A 317 -3.71 5.45 5.30
N GLY A 318 -4.74 5.52 4.44
CA GLY A 318 -6.12 5.22 4.76
C GLY A 318 -6.45 3.72 4.77
N CYS A 319 -5.54 2.85 4.33
CA CYS A 319 -5.79 1.41 4.30
C CYS A 319 -5.84 0.83 5.73
N SER A 320 -6.96 0.23 6.13
CA SER A 320 -7.16 -0.46 7.41
C SER A 320 -6.88 -1.96 7.34
N ARG A 321 -6.65 -2.51 6.14
CA ARG A 321 -6.38 -3.93 5.94
C ARG A 321 -4.96 -4.29 6.40
N LYS A 322 -4.87 -5.38 7.16
CA LYS A 322 -3.61 -6.07 7.45
C LYS A 322 -3.26 -6.97 6.28
N HIS A 323 -2.73 -6.43 5.19
CA HIS A 323 -2.26 -7.24 4.08
C HIS A 323 -0.74 -7.15 3.94
N GLY A 324 -0.12 -8.30 3.67
CA GLY A 324 1.33 -8.45 3.59
C GLY A 324 1.96 -7.74 2.40
N LEU A 325 3.29 -7.76 2.41
CA LEU A 325 4.20 -6.87 1.66
C LEU A 325 4.08 -6.85 0.11
N MET A 326 3.21 -7.69 -0.47
CA MET A 326 3.10 -7.96 -1.91
C MET A 326 1.65 -8.11 -2.36
N MET A 327 0.68 -7.69 -1.53
CA MET A 327 -0.74 -7.82 -1.85
C MET A 327 -1.32 -6.49 -2.30
N PRO A 328 -2.02 -6.43 -3.46
CA PRO A 328 -2.65 -5.20 -3.92
C PRO A 328 -3.68 -4.72 -2.90
N CYS A 329 -3.74 -3.41 -2.73
CA CYS A 329 -4.68 -2.77 -1.83
C CYS A 329 -6.03 -2.74 -2.55
N ALA A 330 -6.88 -3.75 -2.34
CA ALA A 330 -8.27 -3.65 -2.75
C ALA A 330 -9.05 -2.88 -1.67
N HIS A 331 -9.96 -2.01 -2.09
CA HIS A 331 -10.80 -1.18 -1.21
C HIS A 331 -11.51 -2.03 -0.15
N GLU A 332 -11.65 -1.52 1.08
CA GLU A 332 -12.23 -2.27 2.21
C GLU A 332 -13.66 -2.77 1.97
N GLU A 333 -14.43 -2.00 1.22
CA GLU A 333 -15.84 -2.24 0.98
C GLU A 333 -16.12 -3.14 -0.24
N TYR A 334 -15.13 -3.34 -1.12
CA TYR A 334 -15.33 -3.97 -2.42
C TYR A 334 -14.19 -4.92 -2.78
N LEU A 335 -14.53 -6.09 -3.32
CA LEU A 335 -13.59 -6.97 -4.00
C LEU A 335 -13.01 -6.19 -5.17
N ASP A 336 -11.71 -6.24 -5.37
CA ASP A 336 -11.08 -5.84 -6.61
C ASP A 336 -9.82 -6.69 -6.86
N LEU A 337 -9.95 -7.63 -7.78
CA LEU A 337 -8.99 -8.70 -8.04
C LEU A 337 -8.40 -8.56 -9.43
N ARG A 338 -7.08 -8.41 -9.54
CA ARG A 338 -6.38 -8.55 -10.82
C ARG A 338 -6.06 -10.04 -11.07
N LEU A 339 -6.64 -10.63 -12.13
CA LEU A 339 -6.44 -12.04 -12.54
C LEU A 339 -5.22 -12.21 -13.47
N GLY A 340 -4.10 -11.56 -13.14
CA GLY A 340 -2.96 -11.39 -14.04
C GLY A 340 -3.11 -10.15 -14.93
N TYR A 341 -2.32 -10.07 -16.01
CA TYR A 341 -2.18 -8.85 -16.83
C TYR A 341 -3.43 -8.36 -17.58
N ALA A 342 -4.54 -9.13 -17.62
CA ALA A 342 -5.60 -8.89 -18.60
C ALA A 342 -7.04 -8.86 -18.05
N ASP A 343 -7.32 -9.32 -16.82
CA ASP A 343 -8.71 -9.38 -16.32
C ASP A 343 -8.80 -8.87 -14.87
N ARG A 344 -9.90 -8.20 -14.51
CA ARG A 344 -10.19 -7.62 -13.18
C ARG A 344 -11.54 -8.12 -12.66
N VAL A 345 -11.68 -8.49 -11.40
CA VAL A 345 -12.96 -8.87 -10.77
C VAL A 345 -13.28 -7.93 -9.64
N ARG A 346 -14.41 -7.25 -9.67
CA ARG A 346 -14.78 -6.36 -8.56
C ARG A 346 -16.21 -6.51 -8.10
N ASP A 347 -16.54 -5.98 -6.93
CA ASP A 347 -17.94 -5.91 -6.52
C ASP A 347 -18.77 -5.00 -7.44
N TYR A 348 -20.03 -5.37 -7.57
CA TYR A 348 -21.08 -4.57 -8.18
C TYR A 348 -21.33 -3.31 -7.36
N GLU A 349 -21.43 -2.18 -8.06
CA GLU A 349 -21.91 -0.92 -7.51
C GLU A 349 -23.18 -0.49 -8.25
N PRO A 350 -24.08 0.31 -7.64
CA PRO A 350 -25.35 0.70 -8.25
C PRO A 350 -25.23 1.28 -9.67
N TYR A 351 -24.13 1.98 -9.96
CA TYR A 351 -23.88 2.54 -11.29
C TYR A 351 -23.58 1.50 -12.39
N ASP A 352 -23.29 0.25 -12.01
CA ASP A 352 -23.05 -0.83 -12.97
C ASP A 352 -24.34 -1.42 -13.53
N GLU A 353 -25.50 -1.04 -12.96
CA GLU A 353 -26.80 -1.59 -13.34
C GLU A 353 -27.03 -1.60 -14.86
N PRO A 354 -26.77 -0.51 -15.62
CA PRO A 354 -26.96 -0.51 -17.07
C PRO A 354 -26.05 -1.52 -17.79
N LEU A 355 -24.81 -1.69 -17.32
CA LEU A 355 -23.87 -2.65 -17.91
C LEU A 355 -24.27 -4.09 -17.57
N VAL A 356 -24.64 -4.36 -16.32
CA VAL A 356 -25.05 -5.69 -15.86
C VAL A 356 -26.35 -6.12 -16.53
N THR A 357 -27.37 -5.27 -16.55
CA THR A 357 -28.65 -5.56 -17.22
C THR A 357 -28.48 -5.77 -18.73
N LYS A 358 -27.65 -4.95 -19.39
CA LYS A 358 -27.31 -5.14 -20.80
C LYS A 358 -26.62 -6.49 -21.05
N LEU A 359 -25.66 -6.87 -20.20
CA LEU A 359 -24.90 -8.11 -20.35
C LEU A 359 -25.77 -9.35 -20.10
N THR A 360 -26.53 -9.32 -19.01
CA THR A 360 -27.27 -10.49 -18.49
C THR A 360 -28.65 -10.64 -19.11
N GLY A 361 -29.20 -9.57 -19.69
CA GLY A 361 -30.58 -9.50 -20.18
C GLY A 361 -31.64 -9.36 -19.07
N SER A 362 -31.23 -9.24 -17.81
CA SER A 362 -32.13 -8.98 -16.68
C SER A 362 -32.71 -7.58 -16.74
N ARG A 363 -33.93 -7.37 -16.19
CA ARG A 363 -34.59 -6.05 -16.19
C ARG A 363 -33.99 -5.10 -15.15
N SER A 364 -33.43 -5.66 -14.10
CA SER A 364 -32.75 -4.92 -13.02
C SER A 364 -31.76 -5.83 -12.30
N VAL A 365 -30.85 -5.24 -11.53
CA VAL A 365 -29.98 -6.00 -10.64
C VAL A 365 -30.76 -6.54 -9.44
N ALA A 366 -31.85 -5.88 -9.03
CA ALA A 366 -32.76 -6.40 -8.01
C ALA A 366 -33.39 -7.74 -8.43
N GLU A 367 -33.79 -7.87 -9.69
CA GLU A 367 -34.27 -9.14 -10.26
C GLU A 367 -33.19 -10.22 -10.22
N LEU A 368 -31.97 -9.87 -10.63
CA LEU A 368 -30.85 -10.81 -10.64
C LEU A 368 -30.45 -11.24 -9.21
N ARG A 369 -30.47 -10.33 -8.24
CA ARG A 369 -30.30 -10.61 -6.80
C ARG A 369 -31.40 -11.51 -6.25
N HIS A 370 -32.65 -11.29 -6.67
CA HIS A 370 -33.74 -12.17 -6.33
C HIS A 370 -33.50 -13.58 -6.90
N GLN A 371 -33.10 -13.72 -8.16
CA GLN A 371 -32.74 -15.01 -8.77
C GLN A 371 -31.59 -15.72 -8.04
N ILE A 372 -30.57 -14.98 -7.59
CA ILE A 372 -29.45 -15.52 -6.81
C ILE A 372 -29.95 -16.06 -5.45
N SER A 373 -30.88 -15.37 -4.81
CA SER A 373 -31.31 -15.66 -3.44
C SER A 373 -32.56 -16.52 -3.31
N GLN A 374 -33.22 -16.87 -4.41
CA GLN A 374 -34.31 -17.83 -4.40
C GLN A 374 -33.86 -19.09 -3.65
N ASP A 375 -34.58 -19.42 -2.57
CA ASP A 375 -34.33 -20.55 -1.66
C ASP A 375 -33.05 -20.50 -0.81
N ALA A 376 -32.34 -19.37 -0.75
CA ALA A 376 -31.27 -19.14 0.23
C ALA A 376 -31.83 -18.47 1.47
N GLY A 377 -31.44 -18.97 2.65
CA GLY A 377 -31.73 -18.31 3.94
C GLY A 377 -30.99 -16.98 4.13
N THR A 378 -30.43 -16.76 5.31
CA THR A 378 -29.88 -15.48 5.78
C THR A 378 -28.49 -15.10 5.22
N GLY A 379 -28.04 -15.71 4.12
CA GLY A 379 -26.70 -15.44 3.56
C GLY A 379 -26.58 -14.04 2.96
N LYS A 380 -25.41 -13.40 3.12
CA LYS A 380 -25.15 -12.07 2.53
C LYS A 380 -24.90 -12.24 1.03
N GLN A 381 -25.73 -11.60 0.21
CA GLN A 381 -25.56 -11.60 -1.24
C GLN A 381 -24.39 -10.73 -1.65
N ARG A 382 -23.60 -11.25 -2.60
CA ARG A 382 -22.51 -10.52 -3.25
C ARG A 382 -22.64 -10.70 -4.76
N LEU A 383 -22.51 -9.60 -5.50
CA LEU A 383 -22.52 -9.63 -6.96
C LEU A 383 -21.17 -9.09 -7.44
N LEU A 384 -20.47 -9.88 -8.24
CA LEU A 384 -19.13 -9.59 -8.72
C LEU A 384 -19.17 -9.39 -10.24
N LEU A 385 -18.38 -8.44 -10.72
CA LEU A 385 -18.23 -8.06 -12.11
C LEU A 385 -16.85 -8.49 -12.59
N VAL A 386 -16.77 -9.05 -13.80
CA VAL A 386 -15.52 -9.47 -14.44
C VAL A 386 -15.26 -8.56 -15.64
N LEU A 387 -14.14 -7.86 -15.63
CA LEU A 387 -13.76 -6.78 -16.53
C LEU A 387 -12.48 -7.16 -17.29
N ASP A 388 -12.43 -6.85 -18.58
CA ASP A 388 -11.25 -7.07 -19.43
C ASP A 388 -10.35 -5.83 -19.38
N GLN A 389 -9.20 -5.92 -18.70
CA GLN A 389 -8.27 -4.80 -18.54
C GLN A 389 -7.66 -4.36 -19.88
N ASP A 390 -7.42 -5.28 -20.81
CA ASP A 390 -6.84 -4.94 -22.12
C ASP A 390 -7.81 -4.15 -23.01
N HIS A 391 -9.10 -4.15 -22.69
CA HIS A 391 -10.17 -3.54 -23.49
C HIS A 391 -10.98 -2.51 -22.70
N ARG A 392 -10.30 -1.52 -22.11
CA ARG A 392 -10.93 -0.38 -21.41
C ARG A 392 -11.85 -0.80 -20.26
N SER A 393 -11.51 -1.88 -19.56
CA SER A 393 -12.35 -2.43 -18.47
C SER A 393 -13.77 -2.82 -18.95
N GLU A 394 -13.91 -3.35 -20.16
CA GLU A 394 -15.20 -3.82 -20.68
C GLU A 394 -15.75 -4.95 -19.79
N LEU A 395 -17.01 -4.81 -19.37
CA LEU A 395 -17.72 -5.83 -18.61
C LEU A 395 -17.97 -7.06 -19.48
N PHE A 396 -17.33 -8.18 -19.13
CA PHE A 396 -17.49 -9.45 -19.85
C PHE A 396 -18.06 -10.56 -18.97
N GLY A 397 -18.27 -10.31 -17.68
CA GLY A 397 -18.83 -11.32 -16.80
C GLY A 397 -19.51 -10.79 -15.54
N VAL A 398 -20.43 -11.57 -15.00
CA VAL A 398 -21.14 -11.33 -13.75
C VAL A 398 -21.22 -12.63 -12.95
N ILE A 399 -20.84 -12.59 -11.68
CA ILE A 399 -20.94 -13.73 -10.74
C ILE A 399 -21.81 -13.31 -9.55
N GLY A 400 -22.85 -14.08 -9.26
CA GLY A 400 -23.63 -13.96 -8.04
C GLY A 400 -23.21 -15.02 -7.03
N ALA A 401 -22.88 -14.56 -5.83
CA ALA A 401 -22.43 -15.36 -4.70
C ALA A 401 -23.27 -15.10 -3.45
N LEU A 402 -23.37 -16.13 -2.60
CA LEU A 402 -23.94 -16.04 -1.26
C LEU A 402 -22.87 -16.36 -0.24
N LEU A 403 -22.53 -15.36 0.57
CA LEU A 403 -21.57 -15.49 1.65
C LEU A 403 -22.26 -16.06 2.90
N GLY A 404 -21.57 -16.96 3.60
CA GLY A 404 -22.11 -17.64 4.78
C GLY A 404 -23.19 -18.68 4.44
N HIS A 405 -23.14 -19.24 3.23
CA HIS A 405 -24.07 -20.28 2.78
C HIS A 405 -23.31 -21.40 2.04
N PRO A 406 -23.65 -22.68 2.26
CA PRO A 406 -24.69 -23.19 3.17
C PRO A 406 -24.30 -23.13 4.65
N THR A 407 -23.02 -22.91 4.97
CA THR A 407 -22.50 -22.73 6.33
C THR A 407 -21.89 -21.34 6.49
N PRO A 408 -21.77 -20.79 7.73
CA PRO A 408 -21.21 -19.45 7.96
C PRO A 408 -19.81 -19.23 7.37
N ASP A 409 -19.03 -20.30 7.20
CA ASP A 409 -17.67 -20.31 6.65
C ASP A 409 -17.62 -20.71 5.17
N ALA A 410 -18.76 -20.88 4.50
CA ALA A 410 -18.84 -21.19 3.07
C ALA A 410 -19.32 -19.99 2.25
N CYS A 411 -18.87 -19.95 0.99
CA CYS A 411 -19.42 -19.07 -0.03
C CYS A 411 -20.00 -19.93 -1.16
N GLU A 412 -21.23 -19.67 -1.57
CA GLU A 412 -21.90 -20.40 -2.64
C GLU A 412 -22.04 -19.55 -3.91
N LEU A 413 -21.50 -20.00 -5.04
CA LEU A 413 -21.75 -19.37 -6.34
C LEU A 413 -23.03 -19.92 -6.95
N ARG A 414 -24.00 -19.03 -7.12
CA ARG A 414 -25.32 -19.37 -7.66
C ARG A 414 -25.56 -18.84 -9.07
N TYR A 415 -24.81 -17.83 -9.47
CA TYR A 415 -24.95 -17.23 -10.79
C TYR A 415 -23.57 -17.01 -11.38
N ILE A 416 -23.34 -17.48 -12.61
CA ILE A 416 -22.12 -17.20 -13.37
C ILE A 416 -22.53 -16.96 -14.81
N HIS A 417 -22.42 -15.71 -15.25
CA HIS A 417 -22.59 -15.30 -16.63
C HIS A 417 -21.24 -14.80 -17.15
N LEU A 418 -20.71 -15.43 -18.19
CA LEU A 418 -19.47 -15.01 -18.84
C LEU A 418 -19.73 -14.93 -20.34
N VAL A 419 -19.42 -13.78 -20.95
CA VAL A 419 -19.41 -13.62 -22.40
C VAL A 419 -18.37 -14.56 -22.99
N GLN A 420 -18.61 -15.04 -24.22
CA GLN A 420 -17.68 -15.93 -24.90
C GLN A 420 -16.28 -15.27 -24.95
N PRO A 421 -15.26 -15.85 -24.29
CA PRO A 421 -13.93 -15.31 -24.30
C PRO A 421 -13.43 -15.30 -25.74
N ARG A 422 -12.70 -14.24 -26.09
CA ARG A 422 -12.03 -14.14 -27.39
C ARG A 422 -11.14 -15.39 -27.58
N ARG A 423 -10.97 -15.85 -28.82
CA ARG A 423 -10.37 -17.16 -29.18
C ARG A 423 -9.04 -17.52 -28.46
N HIS A 424 -8.30 -16.54 -27.94
CA HIS A 424 -7.01 -16.70 -27.27
C HIS A 424 -7.07 -16.82 -25.74
N ARG A 425 -8.25 -16.88 -25.13
CA ARG A 425 -8.43 -16.74 -23.67
C ARG A 425 -9.25 -17.88 -23.04
N SER A 426 -8.99 -19.12 -23.46
CA SER A 426 -9.71 -20.32 -22.99
C SER A 426 -9.51 -20.64 -21.48
N GLU A 427 -8.46 -20.13 -20.85
CA GLU A 427 -8.13 -20.36 -19.43
C GLU A 427 -8.82 -19.39 -18.46
N GLN A 428 -9.49 -18.34 -18.96
CA GLN A 428 -10.03 -17.26 -18.13
C GLN A 428 -11.01 -17.71 -17.02
N PRO A 429 -12.02 -18.57 -17.29
CA PRO A 429 -12.94 -19.00 -16.23
C PRO A 429 -12.23 -19.66 -15.05
N ALA A 430 -11.10 -20.32 -15.31
CA ALA A 430 -10.35 -20.97 -14.25
C ALA A 430 -9.45 -20.01 -13.46
N ARG A 431 -8.87 -18.99 -14.12
CA ARG A 431 -8.15 -17.92 -13.41
C ARG A 431 -9.08 -17.15 -12.49
N LEU A 432 -10.29 -16.88 -12.97
CA LEU A 432 -11.39 -16.26 -12.22
C LEU A 432 -11.75 -17.04 -10.95
N ILE A 433 -12.06 -18.33 -11.08
CA ILE A 433 -12.39 -19.17 -9.91
C ILE A 433 -11.21 -19.25 -8.93
N LYS A 434 -9.97 -19.35 -9.41
CA LYS A 434 -8.77 -19.37 -8.55
C LYS A 434 -8.62 -18.10 -7.72
N ALA A 435 -8.80 -16.93 -8.31
CA ALA A 435 -8.69 -15.69 -7.57
C ALA A 435 -9.87 -15.46 -6.64
N LEU A 436 -11.08 -15.85 -7.03
CA LEU A 436 -12.23 -15.79 -6.14
C LEU A 436 -12.03 -16.68 -4.90
N CYS A 437 -11.55 -17.92 -5.10
CA CYS A 437 -11.16 -18.80 -4.00
C CYS A 437 -10.12 -18.15 -3.06
N PHE A 438 -9.17 -17.41 -3.63
CA PHE A 438 -8.12 -16.74 -2.86
C PHE A 438 -8.68 -15.60 -1.99
N GLU A 439 -9.60 -14.78 -2.50
CA GLU A 439 -10.18 -13.69 -1.70
C GLU A 439 -11.17 -14.17 -0.65
N LEU A 440 -12.01 -15.15 -0.99
CA LEU A 440 -12.91 -15.75 -0.02
C LEU A 440 -12.13 -16.29 1.18
N ARG A 441 -10.94 -16.84 0.95
CA ARG A 441 -10.04 -17.25 2.03
C ARG A 441 -9.55 -16.07 2.88
N LYS A 442 -9.22 -14.92 2.28
CA LYS A 442 -8.83 -13.71 3.04
C LYS A 442 -9.95 -13.20 3.94
N GLU A 443 -11.19 -13.32 3.48
CA GLU A 443 -12.38 -12.97 4.24
C GLU A 443 -12.78 -14.02 5.29
N GLY A 444 -12.00 -15.10 5.43
CA GLY A 444 -12.19 -16.13 6.45
C GLY A 444 -13.07 -17.31 6.02
N TYR A 445 -13.49 -17.38 4.76
CA TYR A 445 -14.24 -18.53 4.24
C TYR A 445 -13.29 -19.72 4.00
N THR A 446 -13.77 -20.92 4.29
CA THR A 446 -13.02 -22.19 4.21
C THR A 446 -13.39 -22.99 2.97
N SER A 447 -14.55 -22.71 2.36
CA SER A 447 -15.08 -23.49 1.25
C SER A 447 -15.85 -22.64 0.24
N LEU A 448 -15.76 -23.03 -1.04
CA LEU A 448 -16.55 -22.49 -2.14
C LEU A 448 -17.50 -23.57 -2.67
N VAL A 449 -18.81 -23.31 -2.68
CA VAL A 449 -19.84 -24.23 -3.13
C VAL A 449 -20.37 -23.81 -4.50
N LEU A 450 -20.49 -24.75 -5.43
CA LEU A 450 -21.11 -24.55 -6.73
C LEU A 450 -22.43 -25.33 -6.79
N SER A 451 -23.57 -24.64 -6.63
CA SER A 451 -24.90 -25.28 -6.50
C SER A 451 -25.48 -25.73 -7.82
N GLN A 452 -25.19 -25.02 -8.91
CA GLN A 452 -25.66 -25.36 -10.25
C GLN A 452 -24.50 -25.85 -11.13
N PRO A 453 -24.73 -26.87 -11.99
CA PRO A 453 -23.76 -27.21 -13.00
C PRO A 453 -23.57 -25.97 -13.91
N PRO A 454 -22.34 -25.56 -14.24
CA PRO A 454 -22.09 -24.44 -15.13
C PRO A 454 -22.86 -24.64 -16.45
N THR A 455 -23.17 -23.57 -17.18
CA THR A 455 -23.72 -23.71 -18.55
C THR A 455 -22.81 -24.60 -19.41
N GLU A 456 -23.36 -25.27 -20.43
CA GLU A 456 -22.60 -26.21 -21.30
C GLU A 456 -21.26 -25.64 -21.84
N PRO A 457 -21.17 -24.35 -22.22
CA PRO A 457 -19.90 -23.70 -22.58
C PRO A 457 -18.89 -23.57 -21.42
N CYS A 458 -19.37 -23.36 -20.18
CA CYS A 458 -18.54 -23.30 -18.98
C CYS A 458 -18.08 -24.69 -18.52
N GLN A 459 -18.89 -25.74 -18.70
CA GLN A 459 -18.52 -27.11 -18.30
C GLN A 459 -17.31 -27.63 -19.08
N LYS A 460 -17.26 -27.42 -20.41
CA LYS A 460 -16.11 -27.84 -21.24
C LYS A 460 -14.81 -27.17 -20.83
N ARG A 461 -14.86 -25.94 -20.31
CA ARG A 461 -13.68 -25.14 -19.95
C ARG A 461 -13.24 -25.36 -18.51
N LEU A 462 -14.15 -25.56 -17.57
CA LEU A 462 -13.84 -25.93 -16.19
C LEU A 462 -13.25 -27.34 -16.08
N ARG A 463 -13.57 -28.26 -17.01
CA ARG A 463 -12.95 -29.60 -17.10
C ARG A 463 -11.45 -29.58 -17.38
N ALA A 464 -10.92 -28.55 -18.04
CA ALA A 464 -9.49 -28.45 -18.38
C ALA A 464 -8.62 -28.09 -17.16
N VAL A 465 -9.23 -27.53 -16.11
CA VAL A 465 -8.52 -27.19 -14.88
C VAL A 465 -8.75 -28.30 -13.88
N THR A 466 -7.65 -28.90 -13.46
CA THR A 466 -7.57 -30.09 -12.62
C THR A 466 -8.10 -29.82 -11.21
N LEU A 467 -9.41 -29.59 -11.08
CA LEU A 467 -10.16 -29.83 -9.86
C LEU A 467 -10.42 -31.34 -9.84
N ARG A 468 -9.57 -32.12 -9.16
CA ARG A 468 -9.82 -33.56 -8.96
C ARG A 468 -11.09 -33.73 -8.13
N GLY A 469 -11.94 -34.69 -8.50
CA GLY A 469 -13.18 -35.02 -7.79
C GLY A 469 -14.37 -35.22 -8.75
N THR A 470 -14.82 -36.46 -8.84
CA THR A 470 -15.96 -36.93 -9.65
C THR A 470 -17.22 -36.97 -8.80
N ALA A 471 -18.18 -36.04 -8.99
CA ALA A 471 -19.59 -36.27 -8.67
C ALA A 471 -20.49 -35.18 -9.31
N PRO A 472 -21.71 -35.54 -9.77
CA PRO A 472 -22.78 -34.61 -10.12
C PRO A 472 -23.57 -34.23 -8.84
N THR A 473 -24.07 -32.99 -8.75
CA THR A 473 -24.70 -32.31 -7.59
C THR A 473 -23.71 -31.63 -6.63
N SER A 474 -23.98 -30.36 -6.31
CA SER A 474 -23.29 -29.45 -5.37
C SER A 474 -21.81 -29.75 -5.10
N ARG A 475 -20.90 -29.07 -5.82
CA ARG A 475 -19.46 -29.27 -5.64
C ARG A 475 -18.91 -28.31 -4.59
N VAL A 476 -18.35 -28.85 -3.50
CA VAL A 476 -17.62 -28.08 -2.47
C VAL A 476 -16.13 -28.09 -2.81
N ILE A 477 -15.52 -26.91 -2.90
CA ILE A 477 -14.10 -26.70 -3.16
C ILE A 477 -13.46 -26.25 -1.84
N PRO A 478 -12.58 -27.05 -1.22
CA PRO A 478 -11.84 -26.61 -0.06
C PRO A 478 -10.84 -25.51 -0.45
N LEU A 479 -10.86 -24.39 0.27
CA LEU A 479 -9.97 -23.26 0.02
C LEU A 479 -8.58 -23.44 0.65
N THR A 480 -8.43 -24.44 1.52
CA THR A 480 -7.18 -24.80 2.21
C THR A 480 -6.06 -25.23 1.25
N ASP A 481 -6.41 -25.77 0.08
CA ASP A 481 -5.46 -26.32 -0.90
C ASP A 481 -4.97 -25.28 -1.92
N PHE A 482 -5.59 -24.10 -1.98
CA PHE A 482 -5.13 -23.01 -2.84
C PHE A 482 -3.98 -22.26 -2.17
N ARG A 483 -2.76 -22.64 -2.53
CA ARG A 483 -1.55 -21.87 -2.21
C ARG A 483 -1.38 -20.71 -3.20
N PRO A 484 -0.83 -19.55 -2.79
CA PRO A 484 -0.45 -18.51 -3.73
C PRO A 484 0.47 -19.09 -4.82
N PRO A 485 0.43 -18.57 -6.07
CA PRO A 485 1.32 -19.03 -7.12
C PRO A 485 2.77 -18.99 -6.64
N LYS A 486 3.62 -19.96 -7.01
CA LYS A 486 5.03 -20.04 -6.57
C LYS A 486 5.83 -18.75 -6.81
N ASN A 487 5.39 -17.91 -7.75
CA ASN A 487 5.99 -16.63 -8.08
C ASN A 487 5.75 -15.56 -6.98
N TYR A 488 4.75 -15.75 -6.11
CA TYR A 488 4.51 -14.97 -4.89
C TYR A 488 5.15 -15.59 -3.65
N ALA A 489 5.70 -16.80 -3.74
CA ALA A 489 6.23 -17.55 -2.59
C ALA A 489 7.72 -17.28 -2.31
N TRP A 490 8.34 -16.29 -2.98
CA TRP A 490 9.77 -16.00 -2.84
C TRP A 490 10.14 -15.19 -1.58
N ARG A 491 9.17 -14.78 -0.77
CA ARG A 491 9.39 -14.37 0.63
C ARG A 491 8.26 -14.96 1.46
N ALA A 492 8.62 -15.62 2.56
CA ALA A 492 7.65 -16.20 3.48
C ALA A 492 6.56 -15.17 3.84
N ASP A 493 5.31 -15.59 3.73
CA ASP A 493 4.14 -14.83 4.16
C ASP A 493 4.26 -14.52 5.66
N PRO A 494 4.28 -13.24 6.09
CA PRO A 494 4.52 -12.86 7.48
C PRO A 494 3.38 -13.21 8.46
N PHE A 495 2.26 -13.78 7.98
CA PHE A 495 1.18 -14.29 8.83
C PHE A 495 1.27 -15.80 9.11
N LEU A 496 2.33 -16.48 8.64
CA LEU A 496 2.52 -17.93 8.79
C LEU A 496 3.63 -18.31 9.78
N LEU A 497 3.85 -17.51 10.83
CA LEU A 497 4.61 -17.92 12.01
C LEU A 497 3.75 -17.83 13.28
#